data_AF-A0A970L049-F1
#
_entry.id   AF-A0A970L049-F1
#
_cell.length_a   1.000
_cell.length_b   1.000
_cell.length_c   1.000
_cell.angle_alpha   90.00
_cell.angle_beta   90.00
_cell.angle_gamma   90.00
#
_symmetry.space_group_name_H-M   'P 1'
#
loop_
_entity.id
_entity.type
_entity.pdbx_description
1 polymer ?
#
loop_
_entity_poly.entity_id
_entity_poly.type
_entity_poly.pdbx_seq_one_letter_code
_entity_poly.pdbx_strand_id
1 'polypeptide(L)'
;MMKKLPIIKFTALIIAAATIAIVLSACGNAGEPALEYGDIVVTSRMYEYWAAHYKAVFMRSYAGISDTDEFWDSEASDGMTAEEYLSSTLLENVKKNVAGAWLFDYMGLKFTSKMRKEIKEGIKSLRDNLTDGKKRAFNEYLSQFGINDDILYDIYVMDAKVSYCYNYLFGKSGIAEISDNDRKIFLDENYTHIQHLYINNKYKYVLDKNGNYTYDEHGKVVTADLTSEEIAEKEEAIAAVEGGLNSEVSFEELWDEYSEDKYYEKGYYISSDTKFITEVVTAAFKIEVGEWTKVETQYGVHFIKRYAMGEAPWNDKTYADFFIDFEDKLKEYLFTKMLGEITDKITVYSDATSKIKLRDVKPSYYV
;
A
#
# COMPACT_ATOMS: atom_id res chain seq x y z
N MET A 1 -9.92 37.07 -10.89
CA MET A 1 -11.25 36.43 -10.84
C MET A 1 -11.09 35.05 -11.46
N MET A 2 -10.62 34.09 -10.65
CA MET A 2 -10.19 32.76 -11.08
C MET A 2 -11.40 31.84 -11.19
N LYS A 3 -11.54 31.18 -12.35
CA LYS A 3 -12.58 30.18 -12.58
C LYS A 3 -12.25 28.93 -11.76
N LYS A 4 -13.20 28.49 -10.94
CA LYS A 4 -13.21 27.15 -10.33
C LYS A 4 -13.00 26.12 -11.45
N LEU A 5 -12.00 25.25 -11.33
CA LEU A 5 -11.83 24.10 -12.21
C LEU A 5 -12.72 22.98 -11.64
N PRO A 6 -13.84 22.62 -12.30
CA PRO A 6 -14.59 21.43 -11.90
C PRO A 6 -13.75 20.19 -12.22
N ILE A 7 -13.83 19.18 -11.35
CA ILE A 7 -13.40 17.81 -11.64
C ILE A 7 -13.98 17.44 -13.01
N ILE A 8 -13.11 17.39 -14.03
CA ILE A 8 -13.51 17.21 -15.42
C ILE A 8 -14.01 15.77 -15.55
N LYS A 9 -15.32 15.60 -15.77
CA LYS A 9 -15.87 14.34 -16.28
C LYS A 9 -15.21 14.06 -17.62
N PHE A 10 -14.34 13.06 -17.68
CA PHE A 10 -13.73 12.56 -18.92
C PHE A 10 -14.83 12.16 -19.89
N THR A 11 -15.16 13.05 -20.82
CA THR A 11 -16.04 12.72 -21.94
C THR A 11 -15.16 12.08 -22.99
N ALA A 12 -15.31 10.77 -23.18
CA ALA A 12 -14.57 9.99 -24.17
C ALA A 12 -14.80 10.58 -25.57
N LEU A 13 -13.79 11.26 -26.11
CA LEU A 13 -13.70 11.55 -27.54
C LEU A 13 -12.63 10.62 -28.13
N ILE A 14 -13.10 9.50 -28.67
CA ILE A 14 -12.29 8.61 -29.50
C ILE A 14 -12.00 9.36 -30.80
N ILE A 15 -10.79 9.88 -30.95
CA ILE A 15 -10.24 10.21 -32.26
C ILE A 15 -9.14 9.19 -32.53
N ALA A 16 -9.47 8.23 -33.39
CA ALA A 16 -8.52 7.34 -34.02
C ALA A 16 -7.56 8.17 -34.88
N ALA A 17 -6.29 8.20 -34.50
CA ALA A 17 -5.20 8.57 -35.38
C ALA A 17 -4.15 7.47 -35.30
N ALA A 18 -4.22 6.54 -36.25
CA ALA A 18 -3.18 5.56 -36.50
C ALA A 18 -1.94 6.29 -37.02
N THR A 19 -1.00 6.58 -36.13
CA THR A 19 0.38 6.90 -36.49
C THR A 19 1.24 5.69 -36.19
N ILE A 20 1.49 4.89 -37.22
CA ILE A 20 2.62 3.96 -37.28
C ILE A 20 3.88 4.83 -37.18
N ALA A 21 4.41 5.01 -35.98
CA ALA A 21 5.70 5.65 -35.77
C ALA A 21 6.79 4.67 -36.18
N ILE A 22 7.36 4.91 -37.35
CA ILE A 22 8.51 4.21 -37.90
C ILE A 22 9.68 4.33 -36.90
N VAL A 23 10.09 3.18 -36.39
CA VAL A 23 11.20 2.95 -35.47
C VAL A 23 12.53 3.22 -36.18
N LEU A 24 13.14 4.39 -35.98
CA LEU A 24 14.54 4.70 -36.33
C LEU A 24 15.00 5.86 -35.43
N SER A 25 16.08 5.85 -34.65
CA SER A 25 17.20 4.91 -34.42
C SER A 25 18.13 5.51 -33.35
N ALA A 26 18.92 4.66 -32.67
CA ALA A 26 20.12 4.92 -31.84
C ALA A 26 19.86 5.32 -30.36
N CYS A 27 20.36 4.66 -29.30
CA CYS A 27 21.49 3.75 -29.08
C CYS A 27 21.17 2.75 -27.95
N GLY A 28 21.66 1.51 -28.07
CA GLY A 28 21.37 0.41 -27.13
C GLY A 28 20.09 -0.33 -27.51
N ASN A 29 20.14 -1.65 -27.64
CA ASN A 29 18.96 -2.44 -28.03
C ASN A 29 17.93 -2.42 -26.89
N ALA A 30 17.05 -1.41 -26.86
CA ALA A 30 16.06 -1.18 -25.81
C ALA A 30 14.99 -2.27 -25.74
N GLY A 31 14.95 -3.20 -26.70
CA GLY A 31 13.95 -4.26 -26.78
C GLY A 31 12.70 -3.86 -27.57
N GLU A 32 11.77 -4.80 -27.68
CA GLU A 32 10.44 -4.58 -28.27
C GLU A 32 9.54 -3.78 -27.32
N PRO A 33 8.50 -3.09 -27.80
CA PRO A 33 7.50 -2.47 -26.92
C PRO A 33 6.85 -3.48 -25.98
N ALA A 34 6.66 -3.09 -24.72
CA ALA A 34 5.99 -3.88 -23.69
C ALA A 34 4.69 -3.23 -23.21
N LEU A 35 4.68 -1.89 -23.04
CA LEU A 35 3.47 -1.12 -22.77
C LEU A 35 3.49 0.20 -23.55
N GLU A 36 2.33 0.65 -24.03
CA GLU A 36 2.20 1.91 -24.74
C GLU A 36 0.89 2.64 -24.44
N TYR A 37 0.97 3.97 -24.30
CA TYR A 37 -0.19 4.85 -24.27
C TYR A 37 0.17 6.27 -24.73
N GLY A 38 -0.49 6.74 -25.78
CA GLY A 38 -0.10 7.98 -26.45
C GLY A 38 1.35 7.90 -26.94
N ASP A 39 2.17 8.90 -26.58
CA ASP A 39 3.60 8.94 -26.92
C ASP A 39 4.49 8.27 -25.87
N ILE A 40 3.92 7.68 -24.80
CA ILE A 40 4.69 7.00 -23.77
C ILE A 40 4.86 5.54 -24.16
N VAL A 41 6.12 5.10 -24.27
CA VAL A 41 6.52 3.73 -24.59
C VAL A 41 7.39 3.18 -23.47
N VAL A 42 7.02 2.03 -22.95
CA VAL A 42 7.88 1.18 -22.11
C VAL A 42 8.35 0.01 -22.96
N THR A 43 9.65 -0.17 -23.05
CA THR A 43 10.24 -1.31 -23.76
C THR A 43 10.39 -2.53 -22.85
N SER A 44 10.60 -3.70 -23.44
CA SER A 44 10.80 -4.94 -22.70
C SER A 44 12.00 -4.91 -21.76
N ARG A 45 13.08 -4.17 -22.10
CA ARG A 45 14.23 -4.00 -21.19
C ARG A 45 13.93 -3.09 -20.01
N MET A 46 13.12 -2.05 -20.20
CA MET A 46 12.65 -1.23 -19.07
C MET A 46 11.74 -2.06 -18.15
N TYR A 47 10.85 -2.86 -18.72
CA TYR A 47 10.00 -3.79 -17.97
C TYR A 47 10.82 -4.84 -17.19
N GLU A 48 11.85 -5.43 -17.80
CA GLU A 48 12.76 -6.38 -17.16
C GLU A 48 13.50 -5.76 -15.96
N TYR A 49 13.95 -4.51 -16.09
CA TYR A 49 14.53 -3.78 -14.96
C TYR A 49 13.51 -3.55 -13.84
N TRP A 50 12.28 -3.11 -14.15
CA TRP A 50 11.26 -2.96 -13.11
C TRP A 50 10.90 -4.29 -12.46
N ALA A 51 10.88 -5.40 -13.21
CA ALA A 51 10.72 -6.74 -12.63
C ALA A 51 11.82 -7.05 -11.61
N ALA A 52 13.08 -6.78 -11.95
CA ALA A 52 14.22 -6.92 -11.04
C ALA A 52 14.10 -6.02 -9.80
N HIS A 53 13.69 -4.76 -9.98
CA HIS A 53 13.49 -3.80 -8.89
C HIS A 53 12.35 -4.23 -7.96
N TYR A 54 11.15 -4.52 -8.51
CA TYR A 54 9.99 -4.91 -7.72
C TYR A 54 10.19 -6.25 -7.02
N LYS A 55 10.90 -7.21 -7.62
CA LYS A 55 11.31 -8.44 -6.92
C LYS A 55 12.07 -8.11 -5.62
N ALA A 56 13.06 -7.21 -5.69
CA ALA A 56 13.80 -6.78 -4.51
C ALA A 56 12.92 -6.05 -3.48
N VAL A 57 11.97 -5.22 -3.94
CA VAL A 57 11.00 -4.53 -3.07
C VAL A 57 10.10 -5.53 -2.36
N PHE A 58 9.53 -6.49 -3.06
CA PHE A 58 8.66 -7.52 -2.48
C PHE A 58 9.42 -8.34 -1.43
N MET A 59 10.62 -8.82 -1.77
CA MET A 59 11.46 -9.59 -0.84
C MET A 59 11.84 -8.81 0.43
N ARG A 60 11.97 -7.48 0.36
CA ARG A 60 12.23 -6.63 1.53
C ARG A 60 10.99 -6.31 2.35
N SER A 61 9.84 -6.16 1.68
CA SER A 61 8.62 -5.64 2.28
C SER A 61 7.78 -6.73 2.96
N TYR A 62 7.88 -7.97 2.50
CA TYR A 62 7.07 -9.08 2.99
C TYR A 62 7.95 -10.15 3.64
N ALA A 63 7.74 -10.37 4.95
CA ALA A 63 8.33 -11.50 5.64
C ALA A 63 7.77 -12.82 5.05
N GLY A 64 8.65 -13.74 4.68
CA GLY A 64 8.27 -15.05 4.13
C GLY A 64 8.42 -15.21 2.62
N ILE A 65 8.77 -14.16 1.88
CA ILE A 65 9.18 -14.30 0.48
C ILE A 65 10.58 -14.91 0.43
N SER A 66 10.68 -16.13 -0.11
CA SER A 66 11.95 -16.77 -0.46
C SER A 66 12.08 -16.88 -1.97
N ASP A 67 13.26 -16.58 -2.51
CA ASP A 67 13.51 -16.71 -3.96
C ASP A 67 13.77 -18.18 -4.33
N THR A 68 12.72 -18.99 -4.29
CA THR A 68 12.73 -20.44 -4.51
C THR A 68 11.54 -20.84 -5.39
N ASP A 69 11.70 -21.89 -6.20
CA ASP A 69 10.60 -22.42 -7.04
C ASP A 69 9.35 -22.74 -6.21
N GLU A 70 9.54 -23.32 -5.01
CA GLU A 70 8.46 -23.64 -4.08
C GLU A 70 7.64 -22.41 -3.68
N PHE A 71 8.29 -21.27 -3.41
CA PHE A 71 7.56 -20.04 -3.12
C PHE A 71 6.82 -19.53 -4.35
N TRP A 72 7.48 -19.49 -5.51
CA TRP A 72 6.87 -18.95 -6.73
C TRP A 72 5.68 -19.79 -7.21
N ASP A 73 5.66 -21.08 -6.92
CA ASP A 73 4.55 -22.01 -7.20
C ASP A 73 3.50 -22.07 -6.06
N SER A 74 3.77 -21.45 -4.91
CA SER A 74 2.83 -21.45 -3.77
C SER A 74 1.55 -20.69 -4.06
N GLU A 75 0.45 -21.11 -3.44
CA GLU A 75 -0.85 -20.44 -3.57
C GLU A 75 -0.83 -19.09 -2.86
N ALA A 76 -1.27 -18.05 -3.57
CA ALA A 76 -1.46 -16.70 -3.09
C ALA A 76 -2.97 -16.39 -3.02
N SER A 77 -3.36 -15.15 -3.36
CA SER A 77 -4.77 -14.75 -3.38
C SER A 77 -5.48 -15.21 -4.65
N ASP A 78 -6.80 -15.38 -4.58
CA ASP A 78 -7.69 -15.55 -5.75
C ASP A 78 -7.34 -16.76 -6.65
N GLY A 79 -6.77 -17.81 -6.05
CA GLY A 79 -6.35 -19.02 -6.77
C GLY A 79 -5.14 -18.84 -7.69
N MET A 80 -4.44 -17.70 -7.58
CA MET A 80 -3.19 -17.44 -8.29
C MET A 80 -2.00 -18.03 -7.53
N THR A 81 -0.96 -18.41 -8.26
CA THR A 81 0.38 -18.61 -7.67
C THR A 81 0.98 -17.29 -7.21
N ALA A 82 1.98 -17.34 -6.31
CA ALA A 82 2.74 -16.16 -5.90
C ALA A 82 3.39 -15.43 -7.08
N GLU A 83 3.90 -16.18 -8.08
CA GLU A 83 4.43 -15.62 -9.33
C GLU A 83 3.37 -14.81 -10.08
N GLU A 84 2.17 -15.35 -10.28
CA GLU A 84 1.09 -14.69 -11.03
C GLU A 84 0.58 -13.45 -10.29
N TYR A 85 0.39 -13.55 -8.97
CA TYR A 85 -0.07 -12.44 -8.14
C TYR A 85 0.94 -11.29 -8.11
N LEU A 86 2.23 -11.59 -7.92
CA LEU A 86 3.26 -10.56 -7.88
C LEU A 86 3.57 -10.00 -9.28
N SER A 87 3.43 -10.81 -10.34
CA SER A 87 3.58 -10.34 -11.73
C SER A 87 2.43 -9.42 -12.15
N SER A 88 1.19 -9.70 -11.72
CA SER A 88 0.07 -8.79 -11.95
C SER A 88 0.26 -7.47 -11.18
N THR A 89 0.74 -7.54 -9.94
CA THR A 89 1.11 -6.36 -9.14
C THR A 89 2.20 -5.52 -9.81
N LEU A 90 3.25 -6.15 -10.34
CA LEU A 90 4.28 -5.50 -11.15
C LEU A 90 3.65 -4.78 -12.36
N LEU A 91 2.83 -5.48 -13.13
CA LEU A 91 2.21 -4.91 -14.34
C LEU A 91 1.38 -3.67 -14.01
N GLU A 92 0.56 -3.72 -12.96
CA GLU A 92 -0.25 -2.59 -12.51
C GLU A 92 0.63 -1.40 -12.07
N ASN A 93 1.76 -1.65 -11.42
CA ASN A 93 2.70 -0.59 -11.07
C ASN A 93 3.38 0.03 -12.29
N VAL A 94 3.78 -0.78 -13.28
CA VAL A 94 4.36 -0.24 -14.53
C VAL A 94 3.32 0.53 -15.34
N LYS A 95 2.06 0.08 -15.35
CA LYS A 95 0.95 0.84 -15.92
C LYS A 95 0.79 2.21 -15.25
N LYS A 96 0.90 2.29 -13.92
CA LYS A 96 0.88 3.58 -13.18
C LYS A 96 2.04 4.48 -13.59
N ASN A 97 3.24 3.94 -13.85
CA ASN A 97 4.37 4.73 -14.35
C ASN A 97 4.07 5.33 -15.74
N VAL A 98 3.54 4.51 -16.66
CA VAL A 98 3.11 4.97 -17.98
C VAL A 98 2.03 6.06 -17.87
N ALA A 99 1.00 5.81 -17.05
CA ALA A 99 -0.09 6.75 -16.82
C ALA A 99 0.40 8.07 -16.23
N GLY A 100 1.30 8.03 -15.23
CA GLY A 100 1.86 9.23 -14.59
C GLY A 100 2.77 10.02 -15.52
N ALA A 101 3.58 9.34 -16.35
CA ALA A 101 4.40 10.00 -17.36
C ALA A 101 3.54 10.64 -18.46
N TRP A 102 2.46 9.99 -18.86
CA TRP A 102 1.49 10.57 -19.79
C TRP A 102 0.77 11.77 -19.17
N LEU A 103 0.35 11.67 -17.90
CA LEU A 103 -0.32 12.75 -17.19
C LEU A 103 0.58 13.99 -17.07
N PHE A 104 1.88 13.80 -16.83
CA PHE A 104 2.86 14.87 -16.85
C PHE A 104 2.83 15.66 -18.17
N ASP A 105 2.86 14.94 -19.31
CA ASP A 105 2.85 15.56 -20.64
C ASP A 105 1.48 16.19 -20.95
N TYR A 106 0.38 15.53 -20.58
CA TYR A 106 -0.99 16.01 -20.73
C TYR A 106 -1.24 17.32 -19.97
N MET A 107 -0.70 17.45 -18.76
CA MET A 107 -0.76 18.67 -17.95
C MET A 107 0.15 19.80 -18.49
N GLY A 108 0.89 19.55 -19.57
CA GLY A 108 1.79 20.53 -20.19
C GLY A 108 3.04 20.82 -19.36
N LEU A 109 3.35 19.97 -18.37
CA LEU A 109 4.54 20.11 -17.54
C LEU A 109 5.81 19.95 -18.40
N LYS A 110 6.89 20.59 -17.98
CA LYS A 110 8.13 20.66 -18.79
C LYS A 110 9.27 19.98 -18.06
N PHE A 111 9.91 19.04 -18.74
CA PHE A 111 11.09 18.36 -18.23
C PHE A 111 12.29 19.32 -18.21
N THR A 112 12.64 19.80 -17.02
CA THR A 112 13.59 20.91 -16.87
C THR A 112 15.05 20.46 -17.01
N SER A 113 15.96 21.41 -17.20
CA SER A 113 17.41 21.16 -17.15
C SER A 113 17.87 20.69 -15.76
N LYS A 114 17.20 21.16 -14.70
CA LYS A 114 17.46 20.74 -13.32
C LYS A 114 17.15 19.25 -13.13
N MET A 115 15.98 18.78 -13.56
CA MET A 115 15.61 17.36 -13.49
C MET A 115 16.61 16.48 -14.25
N ARG A 116 17.00 16.89 -15.47
CA ARG A 116 18.05 16.20 -16.24
C ARG A 116 19.37 16.11 -15.49
N LYS A 117 19.76 17.19 -14.80
CA LYS A 117 21.01 17.23 -14.03
C LYS A 117 20.94 16.28 -12.83
N GLU A 118 19.84 16.31 -12.07
CA GLU A 118 19.63 15.45 -10.90
C GLU A 118 19.69 13.96 -11.26
N ILE A 119 19.03 13.54 -12.35
CA ILE A 119 19.11 12.15 -12.83
C ILE A 119 20.54 11.77 -13.21
N LYS A 120 21.24 12.62 -13.96
CA LYS A 120 22.63 12.35 -14.37
C LYS A 120 23.58 12.28 -13.17
N GLU A 121 23.37 13.12 -12.16
CA GLU A 121 24.14 13.09 -10.91
C GLU A 121 23.84 11.83 -10.10
N GLY A 122 22.58 11.37 -10.05
CA GLY A 122 22.18 10.10 -9.44
C GLY A 122 22.85 8.91 -10.11
N ILE A 123 22.75 8.79 -11.44
CA ILE A 123 23.41 7.71 -12.20
C ILE A 123 24.93 7.77 -12.05
N LYS A 124 25.51 8.98 -12.04
CA LYS A 124 26.94 9.14 -11.76
C LYS A 124 27.30 8.63 -10.37
N SER A 125 26.51 8.96 -9.34
CA SER A 125 26.74 8.48 -7.98
C SER A 125 26.64 6.96 -7.88
N LEU A 126 25.67 6.34 -8.55
CA LEU A 126 25.56 4.88 -8.61
C LEU A 126 26.79 4.26 -9.25
N ARG A 127 27.22 4.80 -10.39
CA ARG A 127 28.43 4.35 -11.08
C ARG A 127 29.69 4.50 -10.21
N ASP A 128 29.82 5.63 -9.53
CA ASP A 128 30.94 5.90 -8.63
C ASP A 128 30.96 4.89 -7.46
N ASN A 129 29.81 4.61 -6.84
CA ASN A 129 29.68 3.71 -5.70
C ASN A 129 29.82 2.22 -6.06
N LEU A 130 29.27 1.79 -7.19
CA LEU A 130 29.22 0.36 -7.55
C LEU A 130 30.46 -0.10 -8.34
N THR A 131 31.13 0.83 -9.03
CA THR A 131 32.15 0.48 -10.04
C THR A 131 33.33 1.45 -10.11
N ASP A 132 33.57 2.23 -9.06
CA ASP A 132 34.64 3.25 -8.99
C ASP A 132 34.62 4.24 -10.17
N GLY A 133 33.42 4.58 -10.66
CA GLY A 133 33.24 5.53 -11.76
C GLY A 133 33.45 4.94 -13.16
N LYS A 134 33.75 3.64 -13.28
CA LYS A 134 34.12 2.99 -14.55
C LYS A 134 32.87 2.63 -15.37
N LYS A 135 32.56 3.43 -16.40
CA LYS A 135 31.37 3.23 -17.28
C LYS A 135 31.23 1.81 -17.84
N ARG A 136 32.33 1.18 -18.28
CA ARG A 136 32.28 -0.20 -18.79
C ARG A 136 31.85 -1.19 -17.72
N ALA A 137 32.46 -1.14 -16.54
CA ALA A 137 32.10 -2.02 -15.43
C ALA A 137 30.66 -1.76 -14.96
N PHE A 138 30.19 -0.51 -15.03
CA PHE A 138 28.80 -0.18 -14.72
C PHE A 138 27.83 -0.79 -15.72
N ASN A 139 28.10 -0.71 -17.02
CA ASN A 139 27.26 -1.38 -18.02
C ASN A 139 27.35 -2.92 -17.94
N GLU A 140 28.48 -3.48 -17.51
CA GLU A 140 28.61 -4.91 -17.19
C GLU A 140 27.81 -5.30 -15.93
N TYR A 141 27.65 -4.39 -14.96
CA TYR A 141 26.76 -4.58 -13.82
C TYR A 141 25.29 -4.51 -14.24
N LEU A 142 24.90 -3.47 -14.99
CA LEU A 142 23.54 -3.24 -15.47
C LEU A 142 23.02 -4.32 -16.42
N SER A 143 23.91 -4.98 -17.18
CA SER A 143 23.52 -6.04 -18.11
C SER A 143 22.91 -7.26 -17.41
N GLN A 144 23.18 -7.46 -16.12
CA GLN A 144 22.54 -8.49 -15.30
C GLN A 144 21.04 -8.26 -15.12
N PHE A 145 20.55 -7.04 -15.39
CA PHE A 145 19.15 -6.63 -15.38
C PHE A 145 18.64 -6.29 -16.79
N GLY A 146 19.37 -6.70 -17.83
CA GLY A 146 18.98 -6.48 -19.23
C GLY A 146 19.16 -5.04 -19.73
N ILE A 147 19.76 -4.14 -18.95
CA ILE A 147 19.84 -2.71 -19.28
C ILE A 147 21.29 -2.19 -19.39
N ASN A 148 21.43 -0.94 -19.83
CA ASN A 148 22.67 -0.17 -19.83
C ASN A 148 22.40 1.24 -19.29
N ASP A 149 23.43 2.10 -19.20
CA ASP A 149 23.31 3.43 -18.62
C ASP A 149 22.35 4.38 -19.37
N ASP A 150 22.14 4.18 -20.67
CA ASP A 150 21.17 4.96 -21.45
C ASP A 150 19.73 4.52 -21.12
N ILE A 151 19.46 3.21 -21.05
CA ILE A 151 18.14 2.70 -20.67
C ILE A 151 17.81 3.05 -19.21
N LEU A 152 18.79 2.98 -18.29
CA LEU A 152 18.62 3.43 -16.91
C LEU A 152 18.23 4.90 -16.83
N TYR A 153 18.82 5.75 -17.68
CA TYR A 153 18.46 7.15 -17.77
C TYR A 153 17.00 7.32 -18.22
N ASP A 154 16.54 6.57 -19.21
CA ASP A 154 15.15 6.65 -19.70
C ASP A 154 14.15 6.18 -18.62
N ILE A 155 14.48 5.14 -17.86
CA ILE A 155 13.70 4.70 -16.69
C ILE A 155 13.59 5.84 -15.67
N TYR A 156 14.71 6.43 -15.27
CA TYR A 156 14.72 7.53 -14.28
C TYR A 156 14.04 8.80 -14.80
N VAL A 157 14.03 9.04 -16.12
CA VAL A 157 13.22 10.11 -16.71
C VAL A 157 11.74 9.85 -16.50
N MET A 158 11.27 8.61 -16.69
CA MET A 158 9.88 8.23 -16.44
C MET A 158 9.52 8.39 -14.96
N ASP A 159 10.32 7.83 -14.05
CA ASP A 159 10.08 7.92 -12.60
C ASP A 159 10.09 9.37 -12.11
N ALA A 160 10.99 10.21 -12.66
CA ALA A 160 11.04 11.63 -12.35
C ALA A 160 9.81 12.40 -12.86
N LYS A 161 9.26 12.05 -14.03
CA LYS A 161 8.00 12.63 -14.51
C LYS A 161 6.86 12.32 -13.56
N VAL A 162 6.71 11.05 -13.15
CA VAL A 162 5.67 10.61 -12.21
C VAL A 162 5.81 11.33 -10.87
N SER A 163 7.01 11.31 -10.29
CA SER A 163 7.31 11.97 -9.01
C SER A 163 7.08 13.48 -9.07
N TYR A 164 7.43 14.13 -10.18
CA TYR A 164 7.18 15.55 -10.37
C TYR A 164 5.68 15.84 -10.50
N CYS A 165 4.95 15.02 -11.25
CA CYS A 165 3.50 15.16 -11.39
C CYS A 165 2.79 15.05 -10.04
N TYR A 166 3.15 14.04 -9.23
CA TYR A 166 2.63 13.90 -7.87
C TYR A 166 2.93 15.14 -7.02
N ASN A 167 4.19 15.60 -6.98
CA ASN A 167 4.59 16.76 -6.18
C ASN A 167 3.93 18.06 -6.66
N TYR A 168 3.72 18.22 -7.96
CA TYR A 168 3.02 19.37 -8.54
C TYR A 168 1.55 19.41 -8.12
N LEU A 169 0.90 18.25 -7.98
CA LEU A 169 -0.50 18.15 -7.53
C LEU A 169 -0.62 18.22 -6.01
N PHE A 170 0.15 17.41 -5.28
CA PHE A 170 -0.08 17.11 -3.87
C PHE A 170 1.11 17.38 -2.94
N GLY A 171 2.24 17.81 -3.49
CA GLY A 171 3.41 18.17 -2.68
C GLY A 171 3.16 19.39 -1.78
N LYS A 172 4.19 19.83 -1.05
CA LYS A 172 4.10 20.97 -0.10
C LYS A 172 3.52 22.27 -0.70
N SER A 173 3.69 22.47 -2.01
CA SER A 173 3.12 23.59 -2.77
C SER A 173 2.27 23.09 -3.94
N GLY A 174 1.64 21.93 -3.76
CA GLY A 174 0.78 21.30 -4.73
C GLY A 174 -0.45 22.16 -5.06
N ILE A 175 -0.96 22.01 -6.27
CA ILE A 175 -2.09 22.80 -6.78
C ILE A 175 -3.46 22.13 -6.56
N ALA A 176 -3.50 20.86 -6.15
CA ALA A 176 -4.75 20.13 -5.99
C ALA A 176 -5.50 20.63 -4.75
N GLU A 177 -6.78 20.94 -4.93
CA GLU A 177 -7.69 21.21 -3.82
C GLU A 177 -8.28 19.88 -3.34
N ILE A 178 -8.11 19.56 -2.06
CA ILE A 178 -8.67 18.37 -1.41
C ILE A 178 -9.87 18.79 -0.57
N SER A 179 -11.05 18.35 -0.96
CA SER A 179 -12.31 18.67 -0.29
C SER A 179 -12.59 17.73 0.90
N ASP A 180 -13.50 18.12 1.78
CA ASP A 180 -13.97 17.24 2.85
C ASP A 180 -14.73 16.02 2.30
N ASN A 181 -15.32 16.13 1.11
CA ASN A 181 -15.92 14.99 0.42
C ASN A 181 -14.86 13.96 0.00
N ASP A 182 -13.67 14.40 -0.44
CA ASP A 182 -12.57 13.50 -0.77
C ASP A 182 -12.07 12.76 0.48
N ARG A 183 -11.95 13.48 1.60
CA ARG A 183 -11.63 12.90 2.91
C ARG A 183 -12.66 11.86 3.33
N LYS A 184 -13.95 12.17 3.17
CA LYS A 184 -15.04 11.27 3.53
C LYS A 184 -15.05 10.00 2.69
N ILE A 185 -14.89 10.13 1.37
CA ILE A 185 -14.79 8.98 0.46
C ILE A 185 -13.60 8.11 0.84
N PHE A 186 -12.42 8.71 1.06
CA PHE A 186 -11.23 7.96 1.45
C PHE A 186 -11.41 7.25 2.79
N LEU A 187 -12.00 7.94 3.77
CA LEU A 187 -12.33 7.36 5.06
C LEU A 187 -13.27 6.15 4.91
N ASP A 188 -14.35 6.28 4.15
CA ASP A 188 -15.35 5.22 3.97
C ASP A 188 -14.81 4.01 3.21
N GLU A 189 -13.90 4.21 2.26
CA GLU A 189 -13.32 3.12 1.47
C GLU A 189 -12.16 2.40 2.20
N ASN A 190 -11.48 3.05 3.15
CA ASN A 190 -10.21 2.53 3.72
C ASN A 190 -10.24 2.30 5.23
N TYR A 191 -11.27 2.77 5.93
CA TYR A 191 -11.40 2.63 7.37
C TYR A 191 -12.73 1.97 7.75
N THR A 192 -12.73 1.38 8.94
CA THR A 192 -13.92 0.96 9.67
C THR A 192 -13.92 1.60 11.06
N HIS A 193 -15.11 1.82 11.61
CA HIS A 193 -15.29 2.32 12.96
C HIS A 193 -15.89 1.19 13.79
N ILE A 194 -15.19 0.74 14.83
CA ILE A 194 -15.66 -0.37 15.67
C ILE A 194 -15.60 -0.03 17.16
N GLN A 195 -16.53 -0.54 17.95
CA GLN A 195 -16.32 -0.66 19.39
C GLN A 195 -15.75 -2.05 19.69
N HIS A 196 -14.82 -2.12 20.63
CA HIS A 196 -14.07 -3.33 20.96
C HIS A 196 -14.22 -3.64 22.45
N LEU A 197 -14.86 -4.77 22.75
CA LEU A 197 -14.98 -5.32 24.08
C LEU A 197 -14.03 -6.51 24.19
N TYR A 198 -13.10 -6.44 25.13
CA TYR A 198 -12.06 -7.44 25.31
C TYR A 198 -12.17 -8.12 26.67
N ILE A 199 -12.09 -9.45 26.69
CA ILE A 199 -11.98 -10.25 27.91
C ILE A 199 -10.74 -11.14 27.78
N ASN A 200 -9.80 -10.98 28.69
CA ASN A 200 -8.62 -11.83 28.74
C ASN A 200 -8.93 -13.12 29.49
N ASN A 201 -9.15 -14.20 28.73
CA ASN A 201 -9.34 -15.55 29.26
C ASN A 201 -8.13 -16.46 29.01
N LYS A 202 -6.96 -15.90 28.69
CA LYS A 202 -5.75 -16.69 28.35
C LYS A 202 -4.69 -16.63 29.42
N TYR A 203 -4.53 -15.50 30.09
CA TYR A 203 -3.51 -15.29 31.10
C TYR A 203 -3.89 -14.13 32.02
N LYS A 204 -3.17 -13.98 33.12
CA LYS A 204 -3.17 -12.75 33.92
C LYS A 204 -1.82 -12.07 33.90
N TYR A 205 -1.84 -10.76 34.04
CA TYR A 205 -0.63 -9.96 34.17
C TYR A 205 -0.06 -10.09 35.58
N VAL A 206 1.26 -10.28 35.67
CA VAL A 206 1.96 -10.26 36.95
C VAL A 206 2.23 -8.81 37.33
N LEU A 207 1.64 -8.37 38.44
CA LEU A 207 1.75 -7.01 38.95
C LEU A 207 2.74 -6.93 40.12
N ASP A 208 3.39 -5.79 40.26
CA ASP A 208 4.21 -5.47 41.42
C ASP A 208 3.33 -5.14 42.64
N LYS A 209 3.97 -4.92 43.80
CA LYS A 209 3.30 -4.55 45.05
C LYS A 209 2.49 -3.25 44.99
N ASN A 210 2.69 -2.43 43.96
CA ASN A 210 2.01 -1.16 43.74
C ASN A 210 0.92 -1.28 42.65
N GLY A 211 0.70 -2.47 42.09
CA GLY A 211 -0.27 -2.71 41.03
C GLY A 211 0.23 -2.39 39.61
N ASN A 212 1.53 -2.15 39.42
CA ASN A 212 2.09 -1.89 38.09
C ASN A 212 2.49 -3.19 37.39
N TYR A 213 2.48 -3.20 36.06
CA TYR A 213 3.02 -4.32 35.28
C TYR A 213 4.48 -4.61 35.64
N THR A 214 4.82 -5.89 35.76
CA THR A 214 6.20 -6.36 35.83
C THR A 214 6.70 -6.71 34.43
N TYR A 215 8.01 -6.54 34.22
CA TYR A 215 8.65 -6.75 32.92
C TYR A 215 9.80 -7.74 33.04
N ASP A 216 9.99 -8.57 32.02
CA ASP A 216 11.13 -9.46 31.90
C ASP A 216 12.42 -8.71 31.47
N GLU A 217 13.52 -9.45 31.32
CA GLU A 217 14.83 -8.91 30.90
C GLU A 217 14.84 -8.30 29.49
N HIS A 218 13.79 -8.54 28.69
CA HIS A 218 13.60 -7.99 27.35
C HIS A 218 12.57 -6.86 27.30
N GLY A 219 12.03 -6.45 28.46
CA GLY A 219 11.01 -5.40 28.54
C GLY A 219 9.62 -5.84 28.13
N LYS A 220 9.32 -7.15 28.09
CA LYS A 220 7.98 -7.67 27.84
C LYS A 220 7.23 -7.85 29.17
N VAL A 221 5.93 -7.55 29.18
CA VAL A 221 5.10 -7.74 30.37
C VAL A 221 5.05 -9.22 30.75
N VAL A 222 5.30 -9.53 32.02
CA VAL A 222 5.25 -10.89 32.56
C VAL A 222 3.80 -11.32 32.78
N THR A 223 3.49 -12.54 32.37
CA THR A 223 2.16 -13.15 32.49
C THR A 223 2.23 -14.46 33.29
N ALA A 224 1.10 -14.88 33.85
CA ALA A 224 0.93 -16.16 34.53
C ALA A 224 -0.37 -16.83 34.09
N ASP A 225 -0.45 -18.15 34.29
CA ASP A 225 -1.67 -18.91 34.04
C ASP A 225 -2.79 -18.46 34.97
N LEU A 226 -4.01 -18.47 34.44
CA LEU A 226 -5.23 -18.27 35.21
C LEU A 226 -5.49 -19.51 36.07
N THR A 227 -6.02 -19.31 37.28
CA THR A 227 -6.55 -20.41 38.10
C THR A 227 -7.86 -20.92 37.52
N SER A 228 -8.31 -22.11 37.94
CA SER A 228 -9.62 -22.63 37.51
C SER A 228 -10.78 -21.73 37.91
N GLU A 229 -10.67 -21.00 39.02
CA GLU A 229 -11.68 -20.03 39.47
C GLU A 229 -11.67 -18.79 38.57
N GLU A 230 -10.49 -18.22 38.27
CA GLU A 230 -10.36 -17.09 37.35
C GLU A 230 -10.84 -17.45 35.93
N ILE A 231 -10.57 -18.68 35.44
CA ILE A 231 -11.08 -19.14 34.15
C ILE A 231 -12.62 -19.17 34.17
N ALA A 232 -13.23 -19.72 35.22
CA ALA A 232 -14.67 -19.79 35.34
C ALA A 232 -15.31 -18.38 35.35
N GLU A 233 -14.72 -17.42 36.08
CA GLU A 233 -15.18 -16.03 36.08
C GLU A 233 -15.11 -15.40 34.67
N LYS A 234 -14.04 -15.67 33.91
CA LYS A 234 -13.92 -15.17 32.53
C LYS A 234 -14.93 -15.81 31.59
N GLU A 235 -15.18 -17.12 31.74
CA GLU A 235 -16.21 -17.83 30.96
C GLU A 235 -17.62 -17.33 31.27
N GLU A 236 -17.92 -17.05 32.54
CA GLU A 236 -19.18 -16.42 32.94
C GLU A 236 -19.35 -15.02 32.33
N ALA A 237 -18.29 -14.19 32.36
CA ALA A 237 -18.31 -12.87 31.72
C ALA A 237 -18.53 -12.96 30.20
N ILE A 238 -17.85 -13.89 29.52
CA ILE A 238 -18.03 -14.13 28.08
C ILE A 238 -19.47 -14.55 27.79
N ALA A 239 -20.04 -15.48 28.58
CA ALA A 239 -21.41 -15.93 28.43
C ALA A 239 -22.43 -14.81 28.71
N ALA A 240 -22.15 -13.94 29.68
CA ALA A 240 -22.98 -12.77 29.98
C ALA A 240 -23.00 -11.78 28.81
N VAL A 241 -21.85 -11.50 28.20
CA VAL A 241 -21.77 -10.65 27.00
C VAL A 241 -22.53 -11.27 25.83
N GLU A 242 -22.33 -12.56 25.54
CA GLU A 242 -23.06 -13.26 24.48
C GLU A 242 -24.58 -13.27 24.73
N GLY A 243 -25.00 -13.53 25.98
CA GLY A 243 -26.41 -13.50 26.36
C GLY A 243 -27.02 -12.10 26.23
N GLY A 244 -26.30 -11.06 26.65
CA GLY A 244 -26.71 -9.66 26.56
C GLY A 244 -26.87 -9.18 25.12
N LEU A 245 -25.89 -9.48 24.26
CA LEU A 245 -25.91 -9.12 22.83
C LEU A 245 -27.08 -9.77 22.08
N ASN A 246 -27.56 -10.93 22.55
CA ASN A 246 -28.73 -11.62 22.00
C ASN A 246 -30.07 -11.16 22.61
N SER A 247 -30.06 -10.34 23.67
CA SER A 247 -31.23 -9.96 24.47
C SER A 247 -31.50 -8.45 24.48
N GLU A 248 -31.07 -7.73 23.44
CA GLU A 248 -31.22 -6.28 23.26
C GLU A 248 -30.46 -5.38 24.27
N VAL A 249 -29.54 -5.92 25.08
CA VAL A 249 -28.63 -5.09 25.89
C VAL A 249 -27.70 -4.31 24.98
N SER A 250 -27.44 -3.03 25.28
CA SER A 250 -26.57 -2.22 24.43
C SER A 250 -25.12 -2.71 24.50
N PHE A 251 -24.39 -2.55 23.40
CA PHE A 251 -22.98 -2.97 23.37
C PHE A 251 -22.16 -2.09 24.31
N GLU A 252 -22.53 -0.83 24.46
CA GLU A 252 -21.91 0.16 25.33
C GLU A 252 -22.02 -0.23 26.81
N GLU A 253 -23.19 -0.71 27.26
CA GLU A 253 -23.37 -1.20 28.63
C GLU A 253 -22.50 -2.45 28.89
N LEU A 254 -22.52 -3.41 27.97
CA LEU A 254 -21.68 -4.61 28.09
C LEU A 254 -20.19 -4.26 28.05
N TRP A 255 -19.81 -3.28 27.23
CA TRP A 255 -18.44 -2.80 27.16
C TRP A 255 -18.01 -2.13 28.46
N ASP A 256 -18.84 -1.27 29.05
CA ASP A 256 -18.56 -0.60 30.32
C ASP A 256 -18.46 -1.59 31.48
N GLU A 257 -19.30 -2.62 31.48
CA GLU A 257 -19.33 -3.62 32.55
C GLU A 257 -18.20 -4.64 32.42
N TYR A 258 -17.96 -5.20 31.22
CA TYR A 258 -17.13 -6.40 31.05
C TYR A 258 -15.79 -6.16 30.35
N SER A 259 -15.64 -5.09 29.56
CA SER A 259 -14.39 -4.90 28.79
C SER A 259 -13.20 -4.60 29.71
N GLU A 260 -12.10 -5.31 29.52
CA GLU A 260 -10.79 -5.00 30.10
C GLU A 260 -10.04 -3.93 29.27
N ASP A 261 -10.45 -3.74 28.02
CA ASP A 261 -10.01 -2.64 27.18
C ASP A 261 -10.97 -1.47 27.32
N LYS A 262 -10.55 -0.44 28.07
CA LYS A 262 -11.30 0.80 28.30
C LYS A 262 -10.78 1.98 27.48
N TYR A 263 -9.87 1.74 26.53
CA TYR A 263 -9.40 2.82 25.66
C TYR A 263 -10.48 3.15 24.63
N TYR A 264 -10.59 4.45 24.29
CA TYR A 264 -11.52 4.97 23.30
C TYR A 264 -12.97 4.51 23.50
N GLU A 265 -13.67 5.11 24.47
CA GLU A 265 -15.07 4.79 24.84
C GLU A 265 -16.01 4.64 23.63
N LYS A 266 -15.88 5.49 22.61
CA LYS A 266 -16.72 5.45 21.41
C LYS A 266 -16.20 4.54 20.29
N GLY A 267 -15.12 3.80 20.53
CA GLY A 267 -14.52 2.88 19.58
C GLY A 267 -13.29 3.41 18.85
N TYR A 268 -12.78 2.56 17.96
CA TYR A 268 -11.53 2.66 17.21
C TYR A 268 -11.80 2.93 15.73
N TYR A 269 -10.98 3.76 15.11
CA TYR A 269 -10.95 3.92 13.65
C TYR A 269 -9.82 3.08 13.07
N ILE A 270 -10.15 1.98 12.41
CA ILE A 270 -9.19 0.96 11.97
C ILE A 270 -9.09 0.96 10.44
N SER A 271 -7.87 1.11 9.94
CA SER A 271 -7.49 0.77 8.56
C SER A 271 -6.86 -0.63 8.49
N SER A 272 -6.72 -1.18 7.29
CA SER A 272 -6.07 -2.49 7.08
C SER A 272 -4.61 -2.56 7.55
N ASP A 273 -3.93 -1.41 7.63
CA ASP A 273 -2.55 -1.28 8.09
C ASP A 273 -2.42 -0.82 9.55
N THR A 274 -3.54 -0.69 10.26
CA THR A 274 -3.51 -0.37 11.68
C THR A 274 -2.81 -1.48 12.45
N LYS A 275 -1.83 -1.10 13.29
CA LYS A 275 -1.09 -2.02 14.15
C LYS A 275 -1.97 -2.49 15.31
N PHE A 276 -2.86 -3.41 15.00
CA PHE A 276 -3.78 -4.04 15.93
C PHE A 276 -3.77 -5.56 15.74
N ILE A 277 -4.66 -6.27 16.42
CA ILE A 277 -4.79 -7.73 16.30
C ILE A 277 -5.35 -8.06 14.92
N THR A 278 -4.56 -8.75 14.08
CA THR A 278 -4.86 -9.00 12.66
C THR A 278 -6.22 -9.66 12.44
N GLU A 279 -6.59 -10.63 13.28
CA GLU A 279 -7.87 -11.33 13.21
C GLU A 279 -9.04 -10.39 13.49
N VAL A 280 -8.86 -9.44 14.42
CA VAL A 280 -9.86 -8.42 14.75
C VAL A 280 -9.99 -7.41 13.61
N VAL A 281 -8.88 -6.92 13.06
CA VAL A 281 -8.89 -6.03 11.88
C VAL A 281 -9.62 -6.72 10.71
N THR A 282 -9.27 -7.96 10.41
CA THR A 282 -9.89 -8.74 9.33
C THR A 282 -11.39 -8.90 9.55
N ALA A 283 -11.82 -9.21 10.77
CA ALA A 283 -13.24 -9.34 11.09
C ALA A 283 -14.00 -8.01 10.99
N ALA A 284 -13.38 -6.90 11.41
CA ALA A 284 -13.96 -5.57 11.40
C ALA A 284 -14.33 -5.06 9.99
N PHE A 285 -13.61 -5.51 8.96
CA PHE A 285 -13.93 -5.20 7.56
C PHE A 285 -14.99 -6.13 6.94
N LYS A 286 -15.33 -7.26 7.58
CA LYS A 286 -16.30 -8.24 7.05
C LYS A 286 -17.73 -8.03 7.53
N ILE A 287 -17.93 -7.41 8.68
CA ILE A 287 -19.25 -7.17 9.29
C ILE A 287 -19.85 -5.85 8.81
N GLU A 288 -21.18 -5.75 8.73
CA GLU A 288 -21.89 -4.52 8.35
C GLU A 288 -22.12 -3.58 9.55
N VAL A 289 -22.48 -2.32 9.29
CA VAL A 289 -22.80 -1.35 10.36
C VAL A 289 -23.97 -1.86 11.20
N GLY A 290 -23.77 -1.89 12.51
CA GLY A 290 -24.72 -2.40 13.50
C GLY A 290 -24.50 -3.87 13.85
N GLU A 291 -23.83 -4.64 12.99
CA GLU A 291 -23.51 -6.05 13.27
C GLU A 291 -22.35 -6.17 14.26
N TRP A 292 -22.34 -7.28 14.98
CA TRP A 292 -21.26 -7.67 15.87
C TRP A 292 -20.76 -9.07 15.56
N THR A 293 -19.51 -9.35 15.91
CA THR A 293 -18.94 -10.70 15.87
C THR A 293 -18.01 -10.93 17.05
N LYS A 294 -17.82 -12.21 17.39
CA LYS A 294 -16.81 -12.69 18.33
C LYS A 294 -15.58 -13.16 17.57
N VAL A 295 -14.40 -12.85 18.10
CA VAL A 295 -13.08 -13.25 17.58
C VAL A 295 -12.27 -13.78 18.75
N GLU A 296 -11.83 -15.03 18.66
CA GLU A 296 -10.94 -15.63 19.66
C GLU A 296 -9.49 -15.59 19.18
N THR A 297 -8.58 -15.13 20.03
CA THR A 297 -7.17 -15.02 19.70
C THR A 297 -6.30 -15.58 20.82
N GLN A 298 -4.98 -15.55 20.63
CA GLN A 298 -4.01 -15.86 21.69
C GLN A 298 -4.06 -14.89 22.88
N TYR A 299 -4.71 -13.73 22.74
CA TYR A 299 -4.82 -12.72 23.78
C TYR A 299 -6.11 -12.85 24.59
N GLY A 300 -7.15 -13.48 24.06
CA GLY A 300 -8.45 -13.56 24.72
C GLY A 300 -9.61 -13.61 23.76
N VAL A 301 -10.78 -13.25 24.26
CA VAL A 301 -12.01 -13.12 23.47
C VAL A 301 -12.26 -11.65 23.19
N HIS A 302 -12.51 -11.34 21.93
CA HIS A 302 -12.80 -10.01 21.43
C HIS A 302 -14.21 -10.02 20.85
N PHE A 303 -15.08 -9.16 21.36
CA PHE A 303 -16.33 -8.83 20.71
C PHE A 303 -16.14 -7.49 20.02
N ILE A 304 -16.51 -7.43 18.75
CA ILE A 304 -16.47 -6.19 17.98
C ILE A 304 -17.84 -5.90 17.40
N LYS A 305 -18.24 -4.64 17.42
CA LYS A 305 -19.43 -4.15 16.74
C LYS A 305 -19.06 -3.00 15.82
N ARG A 306 -19.55 -3.04 14.58
CA ARG A 306 -19.26 -1.97 13.61
C ARG A 306 -20.26 -0.83 13.79
N TYR A 307 -19.73 0.37 13.90
CA TYR A 307 -20.49 1.61 14.02
C TYR A 307 -20.46 2.38 12.71
N ALA A 308 -21.42 3.30 12.56
CA ALA A 308 -21.36 4.29 11.50
C ALA A 308 -20.11 5.16 11.68
N MET A 309 -19.54 5.55 10.55
CA MET A 309 -18.40 6.47 10.51
C MET A 309 -18.83 7.86 11.01
N GLY A 310 -17.99 8.51 11.82
CA GLY A 310 -18.18 9.92 12.17
C GLY A 310 -18.12 10.83 10.94
N GLU A 311 -18.63 12.07 11.05
CA GLU A 311 -18.65 13.02 9.94
C GLU A 311 -17.24 13.48 9.53
N ALA A 312 -16.38 13.79 10.50
CA ALA A 312 -15.00 14.22 10.29
C ALA A 312 -14.06 13.77 11.43
N PRO A 313 -13.92 12.45 11.68
CA PRO A 313 -13.16 11.94 12.83
C PRO A 313 -11.67 12.28 12.77
N TRP A 314 -11.12 12.53 11.57
CA TRP A 314 -9.75 13.00 11.38
C TRP A 314 -9.45 14.37 12.01
N ASN A 315 -10.49 15.17 12.32
CA ASN A 315 -10.34 16.46 13.02
C ASN A 315 -10.45 16.33 14.55
N ASP A 316 -10.85 15.16 15.06
CA ASP A 316 -10.99 14.92 16.49
C ASP A 316 -9.65 14.52 17.08
N LYS A 317 -9.13 15.36 17.97
CA LYS A 317 -7.83 15.14 18.62
C LYS A 317 -7.81 13.89 19.50
N THR A 318 -8.98 13.42 19.93
CA THR A 318 -9.11 12.14 20.63
C THR A 318 -8.57 11.01 19.78
N TYR A 319 -8.78 11.03 18.47
CA TYR A 319 -8.44 9.93 17.54
C TYR A 319 -7.23 10.23 16.67
N ALA A 320 -6.41 11.22 17.04
CA ALA A 320 -5.31 11.69 16.20
C ALA A 320 -4.28 10.59 15.85
N ASP A 321 -4.13 9.58 16.71
CA ASP A 321 -3.24 8.43 16.52
C ASP A 321 -3.67 7.51 15.38
N PHE A 322 -4.98 7.37 15.11
CA PHE A 322 -5.50 6.63 13.96
C PHE A 322 -5.33 7.37 12.63
N PHE A 323 -5.12 8.68 12.68
CA PHE A 323 -5.12 9.57 11.52
C PHE A 323 -3.78 10.29 11.28
N ILE A 324 -2.68 9.84 11.90
CA ILE A 324 -1.34 10.48 11.80
C ILE A 324 -0.94 10.76 10.34
N ASP A 325 -1.10 9.77 9.46
CA ASP A 325 -0.71 9.85 8.05
C ASP A 325 -1.92 9.97 7.10
N PHE A 326 -3.10 10.33 7.62
CA PHE A 326 -4.36 10.33 6.87
C PHE A 326 -4.30 11.19 5.61
N GLU A 327 -3.79 12.42 5.72
CA GLU A 327 -3.69 13.35 4.60
C GLU A 327 -2.71 12.88 3.52
N ASP A 328 -1.63 12.19 3.91
CA ASP A 328 -0.64 11.70 2.95
C ASP A 328 -1.16 10.47 2.21
N LYS A 329 -1.79 9.52 2.93
CA LYS A 329 -2.49 8.38 2.32
C LYS A 329 -3.62 8.83 1.39
N LEU A 330 -4.38 9.85 1.77
CA LEU A 330 -5.44 10.43 0.94
C LEU A 330 -4.87 10.98 -0.38
N LYS A 331 -3.74 11.69 -0.36
CA LYS A 331 -3.09 12.21 -1.58
C LYS A 331 -2.63 11.07 -2.49
N GLU A 332 -2.01 10.03 -1.93
CA GLU A 332 -1.58 8.85 -2.67
C GLU A 332 -2.75 8.12 -3.31
N TYR A 333 -3.85 7.97 -2.56
CA TYR A 333 -5.09 7.39 -3.02
C TYR A 333 -5.72 8.20 -4.16
N LEU A 334 -5.82 9.53 -4.02
CA LEU A 334 -6.37 10.41 -5.07
C LEU A 334 -5.51 10.37 -6.32
N PHE A 335 -4.18 10.42 -6.17
CA PHE A 335 -3.28 10.29 -7.30
C PHE A 335 -3.45 8.94 -8.00
N THR A 336 -3.53 7.84 -7.23
CA THR A 336 -3.75 6.50 -7.79
C THR A 336 -5.09 6.40 -8.53
N LYS A 337 -6.18 6.97 -7.99
CA LYS A 337 -7.48 7.04 -8.69
C LYS A 337 -7.37 7.82 -10.00
N MET A 338 -6.65 8.94 -10.04
CA MET A 338 -6.41 9.69 -11.27
C MET A 338 -5.66 8.85 -12.33
N LEU A 339 -4.68 8.05 -11.90
CA LEU A 339 -3.94 7.17 -12.81
C LEU A 339 -4.81 6.00 -13.31
N GLY A 340 -5.70 5.47 -12.47
CA GLY A 340 -6.58 4.33 -12.79
C GLY A 340 -7.43 4.54 -14.04
N GLU A 341 -7.90 5.77 -14.28
CA GLU A 341 -8.68 6.09 -15.50
C GLU A 341 -7.87 5.98 -16.80
N ILE A 342 -6.54 5.97 -16.69
CA ILE A 342 -5.59 5.84 -17.80
C ILE A 342 -5.11 4.40 -17.92
N THR A 343 -4.87 3.69 -16.81
CA THR A 343 -4.27 2.35 -16.82
C THR A 343 -5.07 1.34 -17.64
N ASP A 344 -6.39 1.46 -17.66
CA ASP A 344 -7.29 0.58 -18.45
C ASP A 344 -7.19 0.80 -19.97
N LYS A 345 -6.61 1.91 -20.40
CA LYS A 345 -6.44 2.28 -21.82
C LYS A 345 -5.04 1.96 -22.34
N ILE A 346 -4.13 1.50 -21.49
CA ILE A 346 -2.76 1.18 -21.87
C ILE A 346 -2.75 -0.11 -22.69
N THR A 347 -2.13 -0.06 -23.86
CA THR A 347 -1.85 -1.26 -24.65
C THR A 347 -0.74 -2.04 -23.95
N VAL A 348 -1.03 -3.29 -23.57
CA VAL A 348 -0.05 -4.22 -23.02
C VAL A 348 0.30 -5.25 -24.08
N TYR A 349 1.59 -5.32 -24.43
CA TYR A 349 2.10 -6.32 -25.36
C TYR A 349 2.45 -7.60 -24.59
N SER A 350 1.45 -8.46 -24.40
CA SER A 350 1.57 -9.68 -23.59
C SER A 350 2.70 -10.60 -24.04
N ASP A 351 3.00 -10.65 -25.34
CA ASP A 351 4.12 -11.43 -25.88
C ASP A 351 5.47 -10.93 -25.36
N ALA A 352 5.60 -9.64 -25.05
CA ALA A 352 6.81 -9.07 -24.49
C ALA A 352 6.86 -9.23 -22.96
N THR A 353 5.75 -8.95 -22.27
CA THR A 353 5.71 -8.95 -20.78
C THR A 353 5.72 -10.37 -20.20
N SER A 354 5.03 -11.33 -20.81
CA SER A 354 4.96 -12.72 -20.31
C SER A 354 6.26 -13.51 -20.41
N LYS A 355 7.22 -13.05 -21.24
CA LYS A 355 8.58 -13.62 -21.32
C LYS A 355 9.44 -13.28 -20.10
N ILE A 356 9.06 -12.26 -19.33
CA ILE A 356 9.81 -11.76 -18.19
C ILE A 356 9.12 -12.28 -16.93
N LYS A 357 9.71 -13.31 -16.32
CA LYS A 357 9.19 -13.94 -15.10
C LYS A 357 9.96 -13.45 -13.88
N LEU A 358 9.24 -13.14 -12.79
CA LEU A 358 9.84 -12.70 -11.54
C LEU A 358 10.79 -13.76 -10.95
N ARG A 359 10.45 -15.06 -11.04
CA ARG A 359 11.38 -16.12 -10.62
C ARG A 359 12.71 -16.12 -11.35
N ASP A 360 12.73 -15.73 -12.63
CA ASP A 360 13.92 -15.82 -13.48
C ASP A 360 14.81 -14.56 -13.42
N VAL A 361 14.25 -13.41 -13.03
CA VAL A 361 15.01 -12.14 -12.94
C VAL A 361 15.81 -12.05 -11.64
N LYS A 362 17.02 -11.50 -11.76
CA LYS A 362 17.86 -11.21 -10.59
C LYS A 362 17.33 -9.96 -9.86
N PRO A 363 17.16 -9.98 -8.52
CA PRO A 363 16.69 -8.79 -7.79
C PRO A 363 17.71 -7.65 -7.84
N SER A 364 17.24 -6.42 -8.11
CA SER A 364 18.05 -5.19 -8.07
C SER A 364 17.89 -4.47 -6.72
N TYR A 365 18.89 -4.58 -5.87
CA TYR A 365 18.88 -3.98 -4.53
C TYR A 365 19.48 -2.57 -4.44
N TYR A 366 20.24 -2.17 -5.46
CA TYR A 366 21.12 -1.01 -5.42
C TYR A 366 20.95 -0.05 -6.61
N VAL A 367 20.25 -0.47 -7.66
CA VAL A 367 20.00 0.33 -8.87
C VAL A 367 18.52 0.40 -9.14
#